data_AF-A0A3L9HLJ4-F1
#
_entry.id   AF-A0A3L9HLJ4-F1
#
_cell.length_a   1.000
_cell.length_b   1.000
_cell.length_c   1.000
_cell.angle_alpha   90.00
_cell.angle_beta   90.00
_cell.angle_gamma   90.00
#
_symmetry.space_group_name_H-M   'P 1'
#
loop_
_entity.id
_entity.type
_entity.pdbx_description
1 polymer ?
#
loop_
_entity_poly.entity_id
_entity_poly.type
_entity_poly.pdbx_seq_one_letter_code
_entity_poly.pdbx_strand_id
1 'polypeptide(L)'
;ARYAGQPAVLDAQCGVLAINPNDAVSGYYQVAQTLADKRQKQQAQAAAQLAYSRDNKRIDIAANIGTALEAPGAFANGAEGVGLFRTEMLYMDRDSAPDEQEQFEAYQQVLLAAGDKPIIFRTMDIGGDKSIPYLNIPQEENPFLGYRAVRIYPEFAGLFRTQLRAILRAASFGNAQLMIPMVHSLDQILWVKGEIQKAIVELKRDGLRHAETITLGIMVEVPSVCYIIDHFCDEVDFFSIGSNDMTQYLYAVDRNNPRVSPLYNPITPSFLRMLQQIVTTAHQRGKWVGICGELGGESRYLPLLLGLG
;
A
#
# COMPACT_ATOMS: atom_id res chain seq x y z
N ALA A 1 -39.57 0.96 -2.53
CA ALA A 1 -40.88 0.75 -3.18
C ALA A 1 -40.98 1.43 -4.55
N ARG A 2 -40.77 2.76 -4.67
CA ARG A 2 -41.04 3.55 -5.90
C ARG A 2 -40.40 3.07 -7.22
N TYR A 3 -39.21 2.47 -7.18
CA TYR A 3 -38.46 2.04 -8.37
C TYR A 3 -38.21 0.53 -8.43
N ALA A 4 -38.86 -0.23 -7.55
CA ALA A 4 -38.64 -1.68 -7.45
C ALA A 4 -39.09 -2.39 -8.75
N GLY A 5 -38.25 -3.27 -9.27
CA GLY A 5 -38.52 -4.05 -10.48
C GLY A 5 -38.33 -3.31 -11.82
N GLN A 6 -37.92 -2.04 -11.79
CA GLN A 6 -37.62 -1.30 -13.02
C GLN A 6 -36.19 -1.60 -13.50
N PRO A 7 -35.95 -1.72 -14.83
CA PRO A 7 -34.62 -1.87 -15.35
C PRO A 7 -33.81 -0.60 -15.06
N ALA A 8 -32.54 -0.75 -14.72
CA ALA A 8 -31.65 0.37 -14.44
C ALA A 8 -30.24 0.10 -14.96
N VAL A 9 -29.52 1.17 -15.30
CA VAL A 9 -28.10 1.14 -15.65
C VAL A 9 -27.37 2.03 -14.65
N LEU A 10 -26.35 1.47 -13.99
CA LEU A 10 -25.44 2.20 -13.11
C LEU A 10 -24.16 2.53 -13.90
N ASP A 11 -23.97 3.81 -14.18
CA ASP A 11 -22.70 4.34 -14.68
C ASP A 11 -21.89 4.87 -13.51
N ALA A 12 -20.97 4.04 -13.01
CA ALA A 12 -20.07 4.42 -11.93
C ALA A 12 -18.96 5.40 -12.37
N GLN A 13 -18.69 5.55 -13.67
CA GLN A 13 -17.69 6.50 -14.18
C GLN A 13 -18.23 7.93 -14.16
N CYS A 14 -19.50 8.10 -14.55
CA CYS A 14 -20.17 9.40 -14.51
C CYS A 14 -20.95 9.64 -13.20
N GLY A 15 -21.09 8.63 -12.34
CA GLY A 15 -21.87 8.72 -11.09
C GLY A 15 -23.37 8.83 -11.33
N VAL A 16 -23.89 8.18 -12.38
CA VAL A 16 -25.28 8.30 -12.83
C VAL A 16 -26.00 6.96 -12.69
N LEU A 17 -27.20 6.97 -12.11
CA LEU A 17 -28.13 5.84 -12.12
C LEU A 17 -29.31 6.17 -13.05
N ALA A 18 -29.34 5.54 -14.22
CA ALA A 18 -30.44 5.69 -15.18
C ALA A 18 -31.50 4.63 -14.89
N ILE A 19 -32.66 5.04 -14.40
CA ILE A 19 -33.81 4.16 -14.12
C ILE A 19 -34.78 4.21 -15.30
N ASN A 20 -35.24 3.05 -15.74
CA ASN A 20 -36.11 2.85 -16.90
C ASN A 20 -35.60 3.58 -18.16
N PRO A 21 -34.36 3.28 -18.62
CA PRO A 21 -33.75 3.99 -19.74
C PRO A 21 -34.57 3.78 -21.02
N ASN A 22 -34.83 4.87 -21.75
CA ASN A 22 -35.42 4.79 -23.08
C ASN A 22 -34.41 4.24 -24.12
N ASP A 23 -34.84 4.06 -25.36
CA ASP A 23 -33.99 3.48 -26.42
C ASP A 23 -32.71 4.28 -26.66
N ALA A 24 -32.76 5.61 -26.55
CA ALA A 24 -31.58 6.46 -26.74
C ALA A 24 -30.54 6.24 -25.62
N VAL A 25 -30.99 6.18 -24.36
CA VAL A 25 -30.11 5.92 -23.21
C VAL A 25 -29.58 4.49 -23.25
N SER A 26 -30.42 3.52 -23.61
CA SER A 26 -30.03 2.12 -23.77
C SER A 26 -29.00 1.95 -24.90
N GLY A 27 -29.20 2.61 -26.03
CA GLY A 27 -28.25 2.61 -27.16
C GLY A 27 -26.90 3.23 -26.79
N TYR A 28 -26.90 4.34 -26.05
CA TYR A 28 -25.66 4.94 -25.51
C TYR A 28 -24.88 3.92 -24.66
N TYR A 29 -25.53 3.26 -23.71
CA TYR A 29 -24.85 2.31 -22.83
C TYR A 29 -24.44 1.01 -23.54
N GLN A 30 -25.13 0.58 -24.60
CA GLN A 30 -24.68 -0.53 -25.44
C GLN A 30 -23.36 -0.20 -26.16
N VAL A 31 -23.24 1.01 -26.70
CA VAL A 31 -22.00 1.49 -27.32
C VAL A 31 -20.90 1.61 -26.27
N ALA A 32 -21.20 2.19 -25.10
CA ALA A 32 -20.26 2.31 -23.99
C ALA A 32 -19.74 0.92 -23.55
N GLN A 33 -20.61 -0.08 -23.42
CA GLN A 33 -20.24 -1.45 -23.11
C GLN A 33 -19.33 -2.05 -24.18
N THR A 34 -19.66 -1.87 -25.46
CA THR A 34 -18.84 -2.38 -26.58
C THR A 34 -17.42 -1.77 -26.55
N LEU A 35 -17.31 -0.48 -26.24
CA LEU A 35 -16.03 0.20 -26.10
C LEU A 35 -15.26 -0.28 -24.86
N ALA A 36 -15.96 -0.53 -23.74
CA ALA A 36 -15.37 -1.09 -22.53
C ALA A 36 -14.82 -2.50 -22.78
N ASP A 37 -15.58 -3.37 -23.45
CA ASP A 37 -15.15 -4.73 -23.81
C ASP A 37 -13.92 -4.71 -24.73
N LYS A 38 -13.90 -3.79 -25.69
CA LYS A 38 -12.72 -3.60 -26.57
C LYS A 38 -11.50 -3.15 -25.78
N ARG A 39 -11.66 -2.21 -24.84
CA ARG A 39 -10.59 -1.73 -23.96
C ARG A 39 -10.09 -2.85 -23.04
N GLN A 40 -10.99 -3.64 -22.46
CA GLN A 40 -10.64 -4.77 -21.60
C GLN A 40 -9.81 -5.81 -22.37
N LYS A 41 -10.18 -6.12 -23.61
CA LYS A 41 -9.38 -7.01 -24.48
C LYS A 41 -7.98 -6.47 -24.76
N GLN A 42 -7.84 -5.17 -25.00
CA GLN A 42 -6.53 -4.53 -25.19
C GLN A 42 -5.70 -4.56 -23.90
N GLN A 43 -6.31 -4.28 -22.75
CA GLN A 43 -5.66 -4.34 -21.45
C GLN A 43 -5.19 -5.75 -21.10
N ALA A 44 -6.00 -6.77 -21.38
CA ALA A 44 -5.61 -8.17 -21.15
C ALA A 44 -4.38 -8.58 -22.01
N GLN A 45 -4.25 -8.04 -23.21
CA GLN A 45 -3.05 -8.26 -24.03
C GLN A 45 -1.82 -7.53 -23.45
N ALA A 46 -2.01 -6.31 -22.95
CA ALA A 46 -0.95 -5.52 -22.34
C ALA A 46 -0.50 -6.09 -20.97
N ALA A 47 -1.41 -6.72 -20.22
CA ALA A 47 -1.14 -7.32 -18.91
C ALA A 47 -0.06 -8.42 -18.94
N ALA A 48 0.16 -9.04 -20.10
CA ALA A 48 1.22 -10.03 -20.28
C ALA A 48 2.60 -9.41 -20.59
N GLN A 49 2.69 -8.09 -20.73
CA GLN A 49 3.90 -7.38 -21.13
C GLN A 49 4.49 -6.62 -19.94
N LEU A 50 5.81 -6.62 -19.86
CA LEU A 50 6.54 -5.76 -18.92
C LEU A 50 6.35 -4.30 -19.33
N ALA A 51 6.21 -3.42 -18.33
CA ALA A 51 6.06 -1.99 -18.55
C ALA A 51 7.40 -1.31 -18.88
N TYR A 52 7.48 -0.78 -20.10
CA TYR A 52 8.58 0.05 -20.59
C TYR A 52 8.04 1.33 -21.21
N SER A 53 8.75 2.44 -21.00
CA SER A 53 8.55 3.65 -21.78
C SER A 53 9.03 3.47 -23.23
N ARG A 54 8.68 4.42 -24.11
CA ARG A 54 9.14 4.40 -25.52
C ARG A 54 10.66 4.56 -25.66
N ASP A 55 11.32 5.17 -24.69
CA ASP A 55 12.78 5.28 -24.58
C ASP A 55 13.40 4.17 -23.71
N ASN A 56 12.67 3.07 -23.53
CA ASN A 56 13.15 1.82 -22.92
C ASN A 56 13.49 1.93 -21.42
N LYS A 57 12.84 2.85 -20.70
CA LYS A 57 12.89 2.91 -19.24
C LYS A 57 11.91 1.90 -18.65
N ARG A 58 12.45 0.97 -17.88
CA ARG A 58 11.69 -0.03 -17.15
C ARG A 58 11.02 0.62 -15.94
N ILE A 59 9.73 0.31 -15.72
CA ILE A 59 8.98 0.65 -14.50
C ILE A 59 8.27 -0.59 -14.01
N ASP A 60 8.17 -0.79 -12.69
CA ASP A 60 7.42 -1.91 -12.13
C ASP A 60 5.97 -1.48 -11.85
N ILE A 61 5.00 -2.22 -12.37
CA ILE A 61 3.57 -2.00 -12.09
C ILE A 61 3.10 -3.04 -11.08
N ALA A 62 2.91 -2.63 -9.83
CA ALA A 62 2.48 -3.51 -8.75
C ALA A 62 1.04 -3.21 -8.29
N ALA A 63 0.41 -4.18 -7.64
CA ALA A 63 -0.92 -4.00 -7.05
C ALA A 63 -0.85 -3.67 -5.56
N ASN A 64 -1.86 -2.94 -5.08
CA ASN A 64 -2.16 -2.80 -3.66
C ASN A 64 -3.29 -3.78 -3.31
N ILE A 65 -3.14 -4.56 -2.26
CA ILE A 65 -4.16 -5.52 -1.80
C ILE A 65 -4.37 -5.45 -0.29
N GLY A 66 -5.57 -5.80 0.18
CA GLY A 66 -5.88 -5.95 1.60
C GLY A 66 -5.93 -7.38 2.08
N THR A 67 -6.11 -8.34 1.17
CA THR A 67 -6.27 -9.76 1.48
C THR A 67 -5.54 -10.62 0.46
N ALA A 68 -5.12 -11.83 0.86
CA ALA A 68 -4.48 -12.79 -0.04
C ALA A 68 -5.40 -13.23 -1.20
N LEU A 69 -6.73 -13.10 -1.04
CA LEU A 69 -7.73 -13.45 -2.06
C LEU A 69 -7.70 -12.51 -3.27
N GLU A 70 -7.19 -11.29 -3.11
CA GLU A 70 -7.09 -10.32 -4.21
C GLU A 70 -5.91 -10.60 -5.14
N ALA A 71 -4.89 -11.35 -4.68
CA ALA A 71 -3.64 -11.53 -5.40
C ALA A 71 -3.80 -12.23 -6.77
N PRO A 72 -4.58 -13.33 -6.92
CA PRO A 72 -4.79 -13.94 -8.23
C PRO A 72 -5.41 -12.97 -9.25
N GLY A 73 -6.37 -12.15 -8.80
CA GLY A 73 -6.99 -11.11 -9.63
C GLY A 73 -6.00 -10.03 -10.03
N ALA A 74 -5.15 -9.58 -9.10
CA ALA A 74 -4.09 -8.62 -9.39
C ALA A 74 -3.10 -9.15 -10.45
N PHE A 75 -2.60 -10.37 -10.29
CA PHE A 75 -1.67 -10.98 -11.26
C PHE A 75 -2.33 -11.26 -12.61
N ALA A 76 -3.61 -11.65 -12.64
CA ALA A 76 -4.36 -11.80 -13.88
C ALA A 76 -4.52 -10.47 -14.64
N ASN A 77 -4.46 -9.33 -13.94
CA ASN A 77 -4.45 -8.00 -14.53
C ASN A 77 -3.04 -7.47 -14.85
N GLY A 78 -2.01 -8.32 -14.75
CA GLY A 78 -0.64 -7.97 -15.14
C GLY A 78 0.19 -7.32 -14.04
N ALA A 79 -0.23 -7.41 -12.78
CA ALA A 79 0.61 -6.95 -11.68
C ALA A 79 1.95 -7.72 -11.66
N GLU A 80 3.04 -6.96 -11.55
CA GLU A 80 4.41 -7.47 -11.55
C GLU A 80 4.91 -7.80 -10.13
N GLY A 81 4.07 -7.51 -9.14
CA GLY A 81 4.24 -7.78 -7.72
C GLY A 81 3.09 -7.17 -6.93
N VAL A 82 3.20 -7.24 -5.60
CA VAL A 82 2.34 -6.49 -4.69
C VAL A 82 3.18 -5.41 -4.04
N GLY A 83 2.92 -4.15 -4.41
CA GLY A 83 3.65 -2.97 -3.92
C GLY A 83 3.19 -2.54 -2.53
N LEU A 84 2.02 -3.02 -2.09
CA LEU A 84 1.51 -2.83 -0.75
C LEU A 84 0.50 -3.94 -0.41
N PHE A 85 0.89 -4.82 0.50
CA PHE A 85 -0.04 -5.68 1.24
C PHE A 85 -0.42 -4.96 2.54
N ARG A 86 -1.68 -4.56 2.65
CA ARG A 86 -2.24 -3.93 3.87
C ARG A 86 -2.58 -5.01 4.89
N THR A 87 -1.81 -5.12 5.96
CA THR A 87 -2.00 -6.18 6.96
C THR A 87 -3.14 -5.90 7.95
N GLU A 88 -3.69 -4.67 7.97
CA GLU A 88 -4.71 -4.26 8.95
C GLU A 88 -5.99 -5.09 8.88
N MET A 89 -6.33 -5.62 7.70
CA MET A 89 -7.51 -6.48 7.53
C MET A 89 -7.44 -7.76 8.39
N LEU A 90 -6.23 -8.21 8.76
CA LEU A 90 -6.06 -9.34 9.67
C LEU A 90 -6.33 -8.98 11.14
N TYR A 91 -6.45 -7.69 11.48
CA TYR A 91 -6.66 -7.24 12.86
C TYR A 91 -8.08 -6.69 13.08
N MET A 92 -8.76 -6.28 12.02
CA MET A 92 -10.10 -5.69 12.07
C MET A 92 -11.20 -6.76 12.12
N ASP A 93 -12.40 -6.33 12.55
CA ASP A 93 -13.63 -7.14 12.60
C ASP A 93 -13.50 -8.47 13.35
N ARG A 94 -12.85 -8.42 14.52
CA ARG A 94 -12.60 -9.59 15.39
C ARG A 94 -12.42 -9.18 16.86
N ASP A 95 -12.54 -10.18 17.74
CA ASP A 95 -12.49 -9.98 19.20
C ASP A 95 -11.07 -10.10 19.80
N SER A 96 -10.10 -10.64 19.06
CA SER A 96 -8.72 -10.79 19.50
C SER A 96 -7.72 -10.62 18.36
N ALA A 97 -6.47 -10.30 18.72
CA ALA A 97 -5.38 -10.22 17.75
C ALA A 97 -5.17 -11.56 17.01
N PRO A 98 -4.85 -11.54 15.70
CA PRO A 98 -4.50 -12.74 14.96
C PRO A 98 -3.22 -13.37 15.51
N ASP A 99 -3.21 -14.69 15.65
CA ASP A 99 -2.02 -15.40 16.11
C ASP A 99 -0.95 -15.51 15.00
N GLU A 100 0.22 -16.04 15.34
CA GLU A 100 1.33 -16.19 14.39
C GLU A 100 0.97 -17.11 13.22
N GLN A 101 0.20 -18.17 13.46
CA GLN A 101 -0.12 -19.18 12.47
C GLN A 101 -1.13 -18.66 11.46
N GLU A 102 -2.18 -17.98 11.92
CA GLU A 102 -3.16 -17.30 11.06
C GLU A 102 -2.48 -16.27 10.13
N GLN A 103 -1.58 -15.46 10.69
CA GLN A 103 -0.83 -14.48 9.91
C GLN A 103 0.10 -15.16 8.91
N PHE A 104 0.83 -16.20 9.35
CA PHE A 104 1.73 -16.96 8.48
C PHE A 104 1.00 -17.56 7.29
N GLU A 105 -0.17 -18.17 7.50
CA GLU A 105 -0.98 -18.77 6.45
C GLU A 105 -1.44 -17.73 5.43
N ALA A 106 -1.93 -16.57 5.89
CA ALA A 106 -2.32 -15.47 5.01
C ALA A 106 -1.15 -14.94 4.18
N TYR A 107 0.03 -14.75 4.79
CA TYR A 107 1.22 -14.26 4.09
C TYR A 107 1.82 -15.31 3.15
N GLN A 108 1.81 -16.58 3.55
CA GLN A 108 2.27 -17.69 2.70
C GLN A 108 1.38 -17.83 1.47
N GLN A 109 0.06 -17.72 1.62
CA GLN A 109 -0.89 -17.85 0.52
C GLN A 109 -0.60 -16.84 -0.59
N VAL A 110 -0.37 -15.57 -0.26
CA VAL A 110 -0.06 -14.54 -1.26
C VAL A 110 1.31 -14.76 -1.91
N LEU A 111 2.32 -15.19 -1.15
CA LEU A 111 3.66 -15.48 -1.69
C LEU A 111 3.64 -16.66 -2.66
N LEU A 112 2.90 -17.73 -2.35
CA LEU A 112 2.73 -18.87 -3.24
C LEU A 112 1.99 -18.48 -4.53
N ALA A 113 0.99 -17.59 -4.44
CA ALA A 113 0.30 -17.06 -5.62
C ALA A 113 1.19 -16.16 -6.49
N ALA A 114 2.19 -15.51 -5.89
CA ALA A 114 3.10 -14.59 -6.56
C ALA A 114 4.21 -15.29 -7.36
N GLY A 115 4.63 -16.48 -6.92
CA GLY A 115 5.86 -17.13 -7.41
C GLY A 115 7.08 -16.27 -7.07
N ASP A 116 7.85 -15.89 -8.08
CA ASP A 116 9.06 -15.07 -7.90
C ASP A 116 8.79 -13.57 -7.73
N LYS A 117 7.54 -13.13 -7.94
CA LYS A 117 7.18 -11.70 -7.86
C LYS A 117 7.26 -11.20 -6.41
N PRO A 118 7.76 -9.97 -6.18
CA PRO A 118 7.90 -9.41 -4.84
C PRO A 118 6.55 -9.08 -4.20
N ILE A 119 6.44 -9.33 -2.90
CA ILE A 119 5.30 -8.94 -2.06
C ILE A 119 5.81 -8.06 -0.93
N ILE A 120 5.39 -6.80 -0.93
CA ILE A 120 5.74 -5.83 0.11
C ILE A 120 4.67 -5.87 1.20
N PHE A 121 4.98 -6.52 2.32
CA PHE A 121 4.16 -6.51 3.51
C PHE A 121 4.38 -5.23 4.29
N ARG A 122 3.34 -4.39 4.37
CA ARG A 122 3.34 -3.28 5.31
C ARG A 122 2.94 -3.80 6.68
N THR A 123 3.78 -3.55 7.69
CA THR A 123 3.44 -3.88 9.07
C THR A 123 2.21 -3.11 9.52
N MET A 124 1.59 -3.56 10.60
CA MET A 124 0.30 -3.05 11.04
C MET A 124 0.28 -1.51 11.19
N ASP A 125 -0.53 -0.83 10.38
CA ASP A 125 -0.83 0.60 10.47
C ASP A 125 -2.18 0.78 11.19
N ILE A 126 -2.18 0.46 12.48
CA ILE A 126 -3.33 0.52 13.38
C ILE A 126 -3.23 1.77 14.26
N GLY A 127 -4.37 2.29 14.70
CA GLY A 127 -4.50 3.58 15.37
C GLY A 127 -4.99 4.64 14.40
N GLY A 128 -5.20 5.86 14.88
CA GLY A 128 -5.81 6.90 14.08
C GLY A 128 -7.34 6.71 13.97
N ASP A 129 -7.84 6.62 12.73
CA ASP A 129 -9.25 6.41 12.41
C ASP A 129 -9.70 4.93 12.51
N LYS A 130 -8.74 4.00 12.60
CA LYS A 130 -9.01 2.56 12.64
C LYS A 130 -9.16 2.07 14.09
N SER A 131 -10.41 1.89 14.53
CA SER A 131 -10.70 1.38 15.87
C SER A 131 -10.51 -0.15 15.93
N ILE A 132 -9.68 -0.60 16.88
CA ILE A 132 -9.50 -2.02 17.22
C ILE A 132 -9.81 -2.21 18.71
N PRO A 133 -11.06 -2.60 19.06
CA PRO A 133 -11.54 -2.57 20.44
C PRO A 133 -10.66 -3.34 21.43
N TYR A 134 -10.17 -4.52 21.05
CA TYR A 134 -9.38 -5.38 21.95
C TYR A 134 -7.96 -4.87 22.25
N LEU A 135 -7.47 -3.87 21.50
CA LEU A 135 -6.17 -3.24 21.78
C LEU A 135 -6.27 -2.08 22.78
N ASN A 136 -7.48 -1.68 23.17
CA ASN A 136 -7.73 -0.59 24.13
C ASN A 136 -6.94 0.69 23.83
N ILE A 137 -6.72 0.99 22.55
CA ILE A 137 -6.02 2.21 22.11
C ILE A 137 -6.86 3.42 22.52
N PRO A 138 -6.30 4.41 23.24
CA PRO A 138 -7.05 5.56 23.70
C PRO A 138 -7.56 6.39 22.52
N GLN A 139 -8.75 6.99 22.69
CA GLN A 139 -9.21 8.01 21.75
C GLN A 139 -8.36 9.26 21.87
N GLU A 140 -8.02 9.87 20.74
CA GLU A 140 -7.23 11.09 20.65
C GLU A 140 -8.03 12.19 19.97
N GLU A 141 -7.73 13.45 20.32
CA GLU A 141 -8.32 14.61 19.64
C GLU A 141 -7.90 14.68 18.16
N ASN A 142 -6.65 14.26 17.86
CA ASN A 142 -6.08 14.30 16.51
C ASN A 142 -5.47 12.93 16.16
N PRO A 143 -6.29 11.91 15.86
CA PRO A 143 -5.81 10.54 15.68
C PRO A 143 -4.78 10.41 14.53
N PHE A 144 -4.92 11.22 13.47
CA PHE A 144 -3.94 11.25 12.39
C PHE A 144 -2.57 11.79 12.83
N LEU A 145 -2.47 12.61 13.87
CA LEU A 145 -1.18 13.10 14.37
C LEU A 145 -0.64 12.25 15.53
N GLY A 146 -1.41 11.29 16.01
CA GLY A 146 -1.20 10.65 17.31
C GLY A 146 -0.62 9.23 17.26
N TYR A 147 -1.19 8.39 18.11
CA TYR A 147 -0.71 7.07 18.51
C TYR A 147 -1.12 5.98 17.51
N ARG A 148 -0.34 5.88 16.43
CA ARG A 148 -0.57 4.90 15.34
C ARG A 148 0.70 4.29 14.75
N ALA A 149 0.54 3.14 14.09
CA ALA A 149 1.58 2.47 13.31
C ALA A 149 2.88 2.27 14.11
N VAL A 150 4.06 2.58 13.57
CA VAL A 150 5.35 2.35 14.23
C VAL A 150 5.45 2.97 15.63
N ARG A 151 4.63 3.98 15.95
CA ARG A 151 4.61 4.66 17.25
C ARG A 151 4.02 3.78 18.36
N ILE A 152 3.14 2.83 18.04
CA ILE A 152 2.53 1.92 19.02
C ILE A 152 3.39 0.68 19.27
N TYR A 153 4.31 0.36 18.34
CA TYR A 153 5.05 -0.91 18.37
C TYR A 153 5.82 -1.15 19.68
N PRO A 154 6.43 -0.14 20.35
CA PRO A 154 7.10 -0.38 21.63
C PRO A 154 6.17 -0.89 22.75
N GLU A 155 4.94 -0.38 22.84
CA GLU A 155 3.95 -0.85 23.83
C GLU A 155 3.39 -2.22 23.42
N PHE A 156 3.16 -2.41 22.12
CA PHE A 156 2.64 -3.65 21.55
C PHE A 156 3.74 -4.54 20.97
N ALA A 157 4.92 -4.58 21.60
CA ALA A 157 6.09 -5.25 21.05
C ALA A 157 5.86 -6.76 20.82
N GLY A 158 5.07 -7.40 21.70
CA GLY A 158 4.68 -8.80 21.51
C GLY A 158 3.85 -9.01 20.23
N LEU A 159 2.85 -8.15 19.99
CA LEU A 159 2.02 -8.19 18.79
C LEU A 159 2.84 -7.94 17.51
N PHE A 160 3.73 -6.95 17.57
CA PHE A 160 4.64 -6.64 16.47
C PHE A 160 5.59 -7.81 16.18
N ARG A 161 6.15 -8.44 17.23
CA ARG A 161 7.03 -9.60 17.08
C ARG A 161 6.30 -10.80 16.50
N THR A 162 5.06 -11.06 16.90
CA THR A 162 4.20 -12.09 16.27
C THR A 162 4.07 -11.85 14.78
N GLN A 163 3.82 -10.60 14.36
CA GLN A 163 3.74 -10.25 12.93
C GLN A 163 5.07 -10.46 12.20
N LEU A 164 6.18 -10.01 12.78
CA LEU A 164 7.52 -10.21 12.20
C LEU A 164 7.83 -11.70 12.03
N ARG A 165 7.54 -12.51 13.05
CA ARG A 165 7.76 -13.96 13.01
C ARG A 165 6.96 -14.62 11.89
N ALA A 166 5.68 -14.27 11.76
CA ALA A 166 4.82 -14.77 10.70
C ALA A 166 5.35 -14.39 9.30
N ILE A 167 5.76 -13.14 9.09
CA ILE A 167 6.33 -12.67 7.82
C ILE A 167 7.65 -13.40 7.51
N LEU A 168 8.56 -13.53 8.48
CA LEU A 168 9.86 -14.21 8.30
C LEU A 168 9.68 -15.70 7.99
N ARG A 169 8.69 -16.37 8.59
CA ARG A 169 8.31 -17.74 8.25
C ARG A 169 7.79 -17.81 6.81
N ALA A 170 6.87 -16.91 6.45
CA ALA A 170 6.28 -16.87 5.11
C ALA A 170 7.31 -16.55 4.02
N ALA A 171 8.30 -15.71 4.32
CA ALA A 171 9.41 -15.34 3.42
C ALA A 171 10.24 -16.54 2.93
N SER A 172 10.14 -17.70 3.58
CA SER A 172 10.77 -18.94 3.07
C SER A 172 10.08 -19.56 1.85
N PHE A 173 8.93 -19.01 1.44
CA PHE A 173 8.07 -19.52 0.36
C PHE A 173 7.98 -18.59 -0.85
N GLY A 174 8.65 -17.43 -0.83
CA GLY A 174 8.64 -16.48 -1.95
C GLY A 174 9.40 -15.19 -1.64
N ASN A 175 9.31 -14.23 -2.55
CA ASN A 175 10.00 -12.95 -2.42
C ASN A 175 9.22 -11.98 -1.51
N ALA A 176 9.43 -12.08 -0.20
CA ALA A 176 8.82 -11.20 0.78
C ALA A 176 9.73 -10.00 1.08
N GLN A 177 9.11 -8.81 1.13
CA GLN A 177 9.74 -7.57 1.57
C GLN A 177 8.91 -6.97 2.71
N LEU A 178 9.56 -6.23 3.60
CA LEU A 178 8.95 -5.62 4.77
C LEU A 178 8.97 -4.11 4.64
N MET A 179 7.84 -3.46 4.94
CA MET A 179 7.74 -2.00 4.91
C MET A 179 7.12 -1.46 6.20
N ILE A 180 7.77 -0.47 6.81
CA ILE A 180 7.31 0.14 8.06
C ILE A 180 6.55 1.45 7.79
N PRO A 181 5.28 1.60 8.25
CA PRO A 181 4.51 2.83 8.12
C PRO A 181 4.85 3.88 9.19
N MET A 182 4.54 5.14 8.90
CA MET A 182 4.57 6.31 9.79
C MET A 182 5.93 6.59 10.44
N VAL A 183 7.00 6.17 9.77
CA VAL A 183 8.38 6.42 10.20
C VAL A 183 8.68 7.90 10.09
N HIS A 184 9.30 8.46 11.12
CA HIS A 184 9.72 9.87 11.15
C HIS A 184 11.14 10.08 11.67
N SER A 185 11.74 9.07 12.33
CA SER A 185 13.10 9.11 12.86
C SER A 185 13.87 7.81 12.62
N LEU A 186 15.20 7.90 12.62
CA LEU A 186 16.10 6.74 12.44
C LEU A 186 16.00 5.76 13.62
N ASP A 187 15.81 6.26 14.83
CA ASP A 187 15.68 5.42 16.04
C ASP A 187 14.57 4.38 15.91
N GLN A 188 13.47 4.73 15.21
CA GLN A 188 12.39 3.79 14.93
C GLN A 188 12.85 2.63 14.06
N ILE A 189 13.69 2.89 13.05
CA ILE A 189 14.22 1.84 12.16
C ILE A 189 15.28 0.99 12.85
N LEU A 190 16.15 1.62 13.64
CA LEU A 190 17.12 0.89 14.46
C LEU A 190 16.42 -0.04 15.46
N TRP A 191 15.35 0.43 16.10
CA TRP A 191 14.53 -0.39 16.98
C TRP A 191 13.85 -1.55 16.23
N VAL A 192 13.24 -1.28 15.06
CA VAL A 192 12.62 -2.31 14.21
C VAL A 192 13.63 -3.38 13.80
N LYS A 193 14.83 -3.00 13.37
CA LYS A 193 15.91 -3.95 13.06
C LYS A 193 16.26 -4.83 14.26
N GLY A 194 16.28 -4.24 15.47
CA GLY A 194 16.45 -4.98 16.71
C GLY A 194 15.35 -6.03 16.94
N GLU A 195 14.09 -5.67 16.71
CA GLU A 195 12.97 -6.62 16.84
C GLU A 195 12.97 -7.71 15.75
N ILE A 196 13.41 -7.41 14.52
CA ILE A 196 13.61 -8.42 13.47
C ILE A 196 14.66 -9.45 13.92
N GLN A 197 15.79 -9.01 14.48
CA GLN A 197 16.82 -9.92 14.98
C GLN A 197 16.31 -10.78 16.15
N LYS A 198 15.54 -10.21 17.07
CA LYS A 198 14.89 -10.98 18.15
C LYS A 198 13.94 -12.03 17.59
N ALA A 199 13.10 -11.68 16.61
CA ALA A 199 12.19 -12.62 15.96
C ALA A 199 12.94 -13.77 15.29
N ILE A 200 14.05 -13.49 14.58
CA ILE A 200 14.91 -14.52 13.97
C ILE A 200 15.49 -15.46 15.05
N VAL A 201 16.04 -14.92 16.14
CA VAL A 201 16.61 -15.74 17.23
C VAL A 201 15.55 -16.64 17.86
N GLU A 202 14.35 -16.12 18.10
CA GLU A 202 13.26 -16.91 18.65
C GLU A 202 12.80 -18.00 17.66
N LEU A 203 12.67 -17.70 16.37
CA LEU A 203 12.32 -18.71 15.35
C LEU A 203 13.38 -19.81 15.23
N LYS A 204 14.67 -19.45 15.33
CA LYS A 204 15.78 -20.42 15.39
C LYS A 204 15.67 -21.31 16.62
N ARG A 205 15.43 -20.73 17.79
CA ARG A 205 15.24 -21.47 19.05
C ARG A 205 14.06 -22.43 18.96
N ASP A 206 12.96 -21.99 18.35
CA ASP A 206 11.74 -22.78 18.23
C ASP A 206 11.81 -23.83 17.09
N GLY A 207 12.91 -23.86 16.32
CA GLY A 207 13.13 -24.82 15.23
C GLY A 207 12.24 -24.61 14.00
N LEU A 208 11.69 -23.41 13.83
CA LEU A 208 10.77 -23.08 12.74
C LEU A 208 11.53 -22.62 11.50
N ARG A 209 11.11 -23.06 10.31
CA ARG A 209 11.68 -22.59 9.04
C ARG A 209 11.36 -21.10 8.83
N HIS A 210 12.38 -20.31 8.52
CA HIS A 210 12.26 -18.86 8.32
C HIS A 210 13.40 -18.32 7.44
N ALA A 211 13.21 -17.11 6.91
CA ALA A 211 14.26 -16.37 6.21
C ALA A 211 15.24 -15.75 7.22
N GLU A 212 16.54 -15.85 6.94
CA GLU A 212 17.58 -15.25 7.81
C GLU A 212 17.70 -13.74 7.67
N THR A 213 17.22 -13.21 6.54
CA THR A 213 17.22 -11.79 6.21
C THR A 213 15.94 -11.45 5.47
N ILE A 214 15.53 -10.19 5.53
CA ILE A 214 14.38 -9.67 4.77
C ILE A 214 14.73 -8.28 4.27
N THR A 215 14.36 -7.98 3.03
CA THR A 215 14.48 -6.62 2.47
C THR A 215 13.57 -5.68 3.27
N LEU A 216 14.14 -4.61 3.81
CA LEU A 216 13.46 -3.67 4.68
C LEU A 216 13.35 -2.30 4.01
N GLY A 217 12.14 -1.80 3.87
CA GLY A 217 11.87 -0.44 3.40
C GLY A 217 10.99 0.33 4.37
N ILE A 218 10.72 1.59 4.03
CA ILE A 218 9.79 2.45 4.76
C ILE A 218 8.74 3.05 3.85
N MET A 219 7.55 3.25 4.41
CA MET A 219 6.59 4.13 3.79
C MET A 219 7.00 5.58 4.10
N VAL A 220 7.30 6.33 3.05
CA VAL A 220 7.61 7.75 3.15
C VAL A 220 6.29 8.50 3.09
N GLU A 221 5.75 8.75 4.28
CA GLU A 221 4.47 9.43 4.47
C GLU A 221 4.50 10.55 5.52
N VAL A 222 5.61 10.71 6.26
CA VAL A 222 5.82 11.83 7.18
C VAL A 222 6.80 12.82 6.57
N PRO A 223 6.46 14.12 6.41
CA PRO A 223 7.31 15.09 5.71
C PRO A 223 8.72 15.24 6.28
N SER A 224 8.93 15.00 7.58
CA SER A 224 10.26 15.06 8.21
C SER A 224 11.27 14.12 7.55
N VAL A 225 10.81 12.96 7.04
CA VAL A 225 11.67 11.97 6.38
C VAL A 225 12.35 12.54 5.14
N CYS A 226 11.68 13.42 4.40
CA CYS A 226 12.26 14.04 3.19
C CYS A 226 13.56 14.80 3.49
N TYR A 227 13.68 15.41 4.68
CA TYR A 227 14.82 16.23 5.06
C TYR A 227 16.04 15.44 5.54
N ILE A 228 15.85 14.15 5.84
CA ILE A 228 16.91 13.25 6.34
C ILE A 228 16.92 11.91 5.58
N ILE A 229 16.39 11.90 4.35
CA ILE A 229 16.23 10.66 3.57
C ILE A 229 17.58 10.04 3.21
N ASP A 230 18.62 10.86 3.08
CA ASP A 230 19.99 10.42 2.87
C ASP A 230 20.51 9.54 4.02
N HIS A 231 20.15 9.86 5.27
CA HIS A 231 20.47 9.00 6.40
C HIS A 231 19.64 7.71 6.39
N PHE A 232 18.38 7.77 5.98
CA PHE A 232 17.57 6.55 5.83
C PHE A 232 18.13 5.61 4.76
N CYS A 233 18.76 6.13 3.70
CA CYS A 233 19.38 5.29 2.66
C CYS A 233 20.47 4.36 3.22
N ASP A 234 21.12 4.74 4.31
CA ASP A 234 22.14 3.89 4.95
C ASP A 234 21.49 2.76 5.78
N GLU A 235 20.20 2.91 6.12
CA GLU A 235 19.48 1.98 7.00
C GLU A 235 18.45 1.10 6.30
N VAL A 236 17.91 1.50 5.14
CA VAL A 236 16.84 0.77 4.45
C VAL A 236 17.16 0.48 3.00
N ASP A 237 16.50 -0.52 2.44
CA ASP A 237 16.73 -1.02 1.08
C ASP A 237 15.90 -0.27 0.03
N PHE A 238 14.73 0.24 0.41
CA PHE A 238 13.81 0.95 -0.50
C PHE A 238 12.86 1.89 0.23
N PHE A 239 12.17 2.70 -0.57
CA PHE A 239 11.14 3.64 -0.12
C PHE A 239 9.84 3.43 -0.89
N SER A 240 8.71 3.65 -0.25
CA SER A 240 7.41 3.74 -0.94
C SER A 240 6.65 4.98 -0.51
N ILE A 241 6.27 5.83 -1.45
CA ILE A 241 5.54 7.06 -1.15
C ILE A 241 4.09 6.72 -0.79
N GLY A 242 3.75 7.00 0.47
CA GLY A 242 2.36 7.02 0.94
C GLY A 242 1.73 8.38 0.62
N SER A 243 1.42 8.65 -0.66
CA SER A 243 0.96 9.98 -1.10
C SER A 243 -0.26 10.49 -0.34
N ASN A 244 -1.08 9.56 0.12
CA ASN A 244 -2.29 9.79 0.88
C ASN A 244 -2.01 10.61 2.14
N ASP A 245 -1.24 10.02 3.06
CA ASP A 245 -0.87 10.60 4.34
C ASP A 245 0.19 11.70 4.16
N MET A 246 1.11 11.54 3.21
CA MET A 246 2.11 12.58 2.88
C MET A 246 1.47 13.91 2.49
N THR A 247 0.47 13.90 1.62
CA THR A 247 -0.22 15.13 1.17
C THR A 247 -0.99 15.76 2.34
N GLN A 248 -1.63 14.92 3.16
CA GLN A 248 -2.37 15.37 4.34
C GLN A 248 -1.44 16.09 5.34
N TYR A 249 -0.29 15.51 5.67
CA TYR A 249 0.63 16.12 6.63
C TYR A 249 1.40 17.29 6.04
N LEU A 250 1.76 17.26 4.75
CA LEU A 250 2.45 18.38 4.11
C LEU A 250 1.60 19.65 4.10
N TYR A 251 0.27 19.51 3.94
CA TYR A 251 -0.65 20.66 3.88
C TYR A 251 -1.46 20.88 5.15
N ALA A 252 -1.33 20.00 6.15
CA ALA A 252 -2.20 19.99 7.32
C ALA A 252 -3.70 19.95 6.95
N VAL A 253 -4.06 19.13 5.95
CA VAL A 253 -5.42 18.98 5.44
C VAL A 253 -5.89 17.55 5.63
N ASP A 254 -6.88 17.36 6.51
CA ASP A 254 -7.58 16.08 6.64
C ASP A 254 -8.43 15.81 5.38
N ARG A 255 -8.06 14.78 4.63
CA ARG A 255 -8.76 14.39 3.39
C ARG A 255 -10.18 13.88 3.64
N ASN A 256 -10.47 13.40 4.84
CA ASN A 256 -11.79 12.91 5.24
C ASN A 256 -12.72 14.04 5.73
N ASN A 257 -12.20 15.26 5.89
CA ASN A 257 -12.98 16.42 6.31
C ASN A 257 -13.53 17.19 5.10
N PRO A 258 -14.86 17.16 4.84
CA PRO A 258 -15.44 17.77 3.64
C PRO A 258 -15.26 19.28 3.53
N ARG A 259 -14.95 19.97 4.64
CA ARG A 259 -14.75 21.43 4.65
C ARG A 259 -13.39 21.83 4.10
N VAL A 260 -12.39 20.96 4.20
CA VAL A 260 -11.01 21.23 3.79
C VAL A 260 -10.49 20.28 2.73
N SER A 261 -11.17 19.17 2.44
CA SER A 261 -10.79 18.24 1.38
C SER A 261 -10.59 18.87 0.00
N PRO A 262 -11.25 19.98 -0.40
CA PRO A 262 -10.90 20.68 -1.65
C PRO A 262 -9.48 21.27 -1.67
N LEU A 263 -8.83 21.45 -0.51
CA LEU A 263 -7.44 21.89 -0.37
C LEU A 263 -6.44 20.74 -0.49
N TYR A 264 -6.92 19.48 -0.44
CA TYR A 264 -6.09 18.30 -0.60
C TYR A 264 -5.68 18.15 -2.07
N ASN A 265 -4.42 18.43 -2.38
CA ASN A 265 -3.92 18.38 -3.75
C ASN A 265 -2.50 17.77 -3.82
N PRO A 266 -2.36 16.51 -4.29
CA PRO A 266 -1.09 15.79 -4.34
C PRO A 266 -0.21 16.15 -5.55
N ILE A 267 -0.50 17.23 -6.29
CA ILE A 267 0.27 17.66 -7.47
C ILE A 267 0.68 19.14 -7.43
N THR A 268 0.60 19.80 -6.28
CA THR A 268 1.08 21.18 -6.17
C THR A 268 2.61 21.24 -6.19
N PRO A 269 3.23 22.39 -6.55
CA PRO A 269 4.68 22.49 -6.70
C PRO A 269 5.49 22.08 -5.46
N SER A 270 4.97 22.32 -4.24
CA SER A 270 5.62 21.89 -3.00
C SER A 270 5.68 20.37 -2.86
N PHE A 271 4.61 19.66 -3.22
CA PHE A 271 4.58 18.20 -3.18
C PHE A 271 5.56 17.63 -4.21
N LEU A 272 5.54 18.17 -5.43
CA LEU A 272 6.41 17.70 -6.52
C LEU A 272 7.89 17.95 -6.25
N ARG A 273 8.25 19.09 -5.64
CA ARG A 273 9.64 19.37 -5.22
C ARG A 273 10.09 18.41 -4.13
N MET A 274 9.24 18.13 -3.15
CA MET A 274 9.52 17.15 -2.10
C MET A 274 9.70 15.75 -2.70
N LEU A 275 8.83 15.31 -3.61
CA LEU A 275 9.01 14.04 -4.33
C LEU A 275 10.33 14.01 -5.11
N GLN A 276 10.65 15.07 -5.86
CA GLN A 276 11.88 15.16 -6.61
C GLN A 276 13.11 15.02 -5.69
N GLN A 277 13.12 15.68 -4.53
CA GLN A 277 14.18 15.58 -3.55
C GLN A 277 14.34 14.13 -3.04
N ILE A 278 13.23 13.50 -2.65
CA ILE A 278 13.21 12.10 -2.19
C ILE A 278 13.80 11.18 -3.26
N VAL A 279 13.24 11.21 -4.48
CA VAL A 279 13.62 10.33 -5.58
C VAL A 279 15.07 10.55 -6.00
N THR A 280 15.48 11.81 -6.17
CA THR A 280 16.87 12.14 -6.55
C THR A 280 17.86 11.63 -5.51
N THR A 281 17.59 11.87 -4.22
CA THR A 281 18.51 11.48 -3.13
C THR A 281 18.59 9.96 -2.99
N ALA A 282 17.45 9.27 -3.04
CA ALA A 282 17.38 7.81 -2.98
C ALA A 282 18.15 7.16 -4.14
N HIS A 283 17.93 7.65 -5.37
CA HIS A 283 18.62 7.14 -6.57
C HIS A 283 20.12 7.38 -6.52
N GLN A 284 20.57 8.55 -6.04
CA GLN A 284 22.00 8.84 -5.85
C GLN A 284 22.67 7.87 -4.85
N ARG A 285 21.90 7.34 -3.90
CA ARG A 285 22.35 6.31 -2.94
C ARG A 285 22.08 4.87 -3.40
N GLY A 286 21.64 4.68 -4.65
CA GLY A 286 21.38 3.36 -5.23
C GLY A 286 20.13 2.67 -4.68
N LYS A 287 19.22 3.40 -4.04
CA LYS A 287 17.93 2.91 -3.56
C LYS A 287 16.86 3.20 -4.60
N TRP A 288 15.76 2.45 -4.58
CA TRP A 288 14.61 2.67 -5.46
C TRP A 288 13.42 3.22 -4.67
N VAL A 289 12.52 3.90 -5.38
CA VAL A 289 11.32 4.53 -4.80
C VAL A 289 10.08 4.04 -5.52
N GLY A 290 9.16 3.43 -4.78
CA GLY A 290 7.81 3.11 -5.25
C GLY A 290 6.78 4.15 -4.82
N ILE A 291 5.54 3.99 -5.27
CA ILE A 291 4.39 4.77 -4.82
C ILE A 291 3.18 3.86 -4.62
N CYS A 292 2.65 3.81 -3.41
CA CYS A 292 1.49 2.98 -3.06
C CYS A 292 0.26 3.78 -2.67
N GLY A 293 0.36 5.11 -2.57
CA GLY A 293 -0.81 5.98 -2.42
C GLY A 293 -1.62 6.09 -3.71
N GLU A 294 -2.82 6.67 -3.63
CA GLU A 294 -3.76 6.76 -4.76
C GLU A 294 -3.17 7.51 -5.96
N LEU A 295 -2.22 8.42 -5.71
CA LEU A 295 -1.50 9.13 -6.76
C LEU A 295 -0.80 8.17 -7.75
N GLY A 296 -0.34 7.01 -7.30
CA GLY A 296 0.30 6.00 -8.17
C GLY A 296 -0.66 5.32 -9.15
N GLY A 297 -1.96 5.29 -8.85
CA GLY A 297 -2.99 4.73 -9.73
C GLY A 297 -3.62 5.76 -10.67
N GLU A 298 -3.28 7.04 -10.55
CA GLU A 298 -3.93 8.11 -11.29
C GLU A 298 -3.23 8.37 -12.64
N SER A 299 -3.82 7.82 -13.69
CA SER A 299 -3.28 7.89 -15.07
C SER A 299 -2.99 9.32 -15.55
N ARG A 300 -3.74 10.32 -15.08
CA ARG A 300 -3.52 11.73 -15.44
C ARG A 300 -2.15 12.26 -14.99
N TYR A 301 -1.59 11.70 -13.92
CA TYR A 301 -0.34 12.15 -13.32
C TYR A 301 0.84 11.22 -13.62
N LEU A 302 0.60 10.07 -14.26
CA LEU A 302 1.65 9.12 -14.64
C LEU A 302 2.83 9.77 -15.40
N PRO A 303 2.63 10.64 -16.41
CA PRO A 303 3.77 11.25 -17.11
C PRO A 303 4.66 12.10 -16.20
N LEU A 304 4.06 12.75 -15.20
CA LEU A 304 4.79 13.55 -14.22
C LEU A 304 5.60 12.66 -13.28
N LEU A 305 5.00 11.58 -12.78
CA LEU A 305 5.68 10.60 -11.93
C LEU A 305 6.86 9.96 -12.68
N LEU A 306 6.65 9.52 -13.93
CA LEU A 306 7.72 8.98 -14.78
C LEU A 306 8.87 9.97 -14.99
N GLY A 307 8.56 11.27 -15.11
CA GLY A 307 9.56 12.31 -15.27
C GLY A 307 10.37 12.62 -14.00
N LEU A 308 9.84 12.29 -12.82
CA LEU A 308 10.54 12.44 -11.54
C LEU A 308 11.56 11.33 -11.29
N GLY A 309 11.42 10.20 -11.99
CA GLY A 309 12.16 8.96 -11.75
C GLY A 309 11.35 7.98 -10.92
#